data_AF-A0A952PUU2-F1
#
_entry.id   AF-A0A952PUU2-F1
#
_cell.length_a   1.000
_cell.length_b   1.000
_cell.length_c   1.000
_cell.angle_alpha   90.00
_cell.angle_beta   90.00
_cell.angle_gamma   90.00
#
_symmetry.space_group_name_H-M   'P 1'
#
loop_
_entity.id
_entity.type
_entity.pdbx_description
1 polymer ?
#
loop_
_entity_poly.entity_id
_entity_poly.type
_entity_poly.pdbx_seq_one_letter_code
_entity_poly.pdbx_strand_id
1 'polypeptide(L)'
;MDTSTTSPLATIEPRLRTLLPADLYATAWLDPSAVSLQRVFEHLRTLQRILYNYVPRHVSEVMPHPGDVRFEWQAGTLMFTDLAGFTPLMEANAKFGKLGAKTLLTVLNTYFAKMIDIINKSGGNLLEFTGDALLAEFLPDQRRNDVVQAVRAGLRMQRAMAAFNQIETDLGTFSLGMRIGIHTGRFLRADIGTPRRMDHVLLGHDVQATKLTEGAGKRGRVNLSMTAYERIKDQFHVEDGEQGYKLVIDDLSDEQLGEFDIAPAARRMGTQLLLDRSVDGLLNEITSGLRLVEPLAAYVPMPILNLLVENTARREIPPDFLAPTIVFVNLIGLSEAIEAADADEIVALIAIFSRIFTMVNAAVETRGGVLKKVTYHLSGSDIMIYFGAPQSHSDDPVRASEAALAIRDIIENFPAPVVGGQPQPLRSKIGLSRGSVFAAEIGEPRGRREFNILSDAVNTAARLMARAELGQILMTGAVQSELGDHFETIDLGSVQLKGKAAPQRLFTLVGHTDNHDS
;
A
#
# COMPACT_ATOMS: atom_id res chain seq x y z
N MET A 1 48.55 -26.64 11.11
CA MET A 1 47.56 -26.54 10.01
C MET A 1 46.36 -25.86 10.60
N ASP A 2 46.36 -24.53 10.58
CA ASP A 2 45.26 -23.72 11.10
C ASP A 2 45.16 -22.49 10.21
N THR A 3 44.28 -22.58 9.22
CA THR A 3 43.82 -21.45 8.42
C THR A 3 42.34 -21.67 8.22
N SER A 4 41.53 -21.21 9.17
CA SER A 4 40.11 -20.93 8.94
C SER A 4 40.02 -19.86 7.86
N THR A 5 40.06 -20.25 6.59
CA THR A 5 39.77 -19.35 5.48
C THR A 5 38.32 -18.92 5.62
N THR A 6 38.14 -17.73 6.17
CA THR A 6 36.84 -17.07 6.27
C THR A 6 36.29 -16.94 4.85
N SER A 7 35.02 -17.32 4.64
CA SER A 7 34.39 -17.21 3.32
C SER A 7 34.59 -15.81 2.75
N PRO A 8 34.87 -15.64 1.45
CA PRO A 8 35.00 -14.31 0.84
C PRO A 8 33.70 -13.47 0.95
N LEU A 9 32.58 -14.12 1.29
CA LEU A 9 31.31 -13.48 1.59
C LEU A 9 31.20 -12.94 3.03
N ALA A 10 32.16 -13.21 3.92
CA ALA A 10 32.06 -12.90 5.35
C ALA A 10 31.78 -11.41 5.63
N THR A 11 32.32 -10.50 4.82
CA THR A 11 32.08 -9.05 4.98
C THR A 11 30.67 -8.61 4.60
N ILE A 12 29.96 -9.40 3.81
CA ILE A 12 28.62 -9.10 3.30
C ILE A 12 27.56 -10.13 3.72
N GLU A 13 27.93 -11.12 4.53
CA GLU A 13 27.04 -12.20 4.98
C GLU A 13 25.72 -11.69 5.59
N PRO A 14 25.71 -10.72 6.53
CA PRO A 14 24.46 -10.31 7.17
C PRO A 14 23.46 -9.70 6.18
N ARG A 15 23.99 -9.11 5.10
CA ARG A 15 23.22 -8.48 4.01
C ARG A 15 22.62 -9.54 3.08
N LEU A 16 23.38 -10.60 2.81
CA LEU A 16 22.95 -11.69 1.93
C LEU A 16 21.88 -12.57 2.56
N ARG A 17 21.98 -12.82 3.87
CA ARG A 17 21.07 -13.73 4.59
C ARG A 17 19.59 -13.39 4.43
N THR A 18 19.26 -12.09 4.33
CA THR A 18 17.88 -11.60 4.17
C THR A 18 17.43 -11.49 2.71
N LEU A 19 18.36 -11.53 1.76
CA LEU A 19 18.10 -11.24 0.35
C LEU A 19 18.34 -12.45 -0.56
N LEU A 20 18.69 -13.60 0.01
CA LEU A 20 18.88 -14.85 -0.71
C LEU A 20 17.97 -15.95 -0.15
N PRO A 21 17.45 -16.84 -1.02
CA PRO A 21 16.85 -18.10 -0.60
C PRO A 21 17.85 -18.91 0.25
N ALA A 22 17.32 -19.63 1.24
CA ALA A 22 18.15 -20.35 2.22
C ALA A 22 19.09 -21.38 1.56
N ASP A 23 18.64 -22.05 0.50
CA ASP A 23 19.42 -23.03 -0.28
C ASP A 23 20.53 -22.36 -1.10
N LEU A 24 20.23 -21.23 -1.76
CA LEU A 24 21.22 -20.46 -2.52
C LEU A 24 22.27 -19.84 -1.60
N TYR A 25 21.84 -19.30 -0.46
CA TYR A 25 22.72 -18.79 0.59
C TYR A 25 23.66 -19.88 1.10
N ALA A 26 23.13 -21.04 1.51
CA ALA A 26 23.92 -22.14 2.03
C ALA A 26 24.93 -22.66 0.99
N THR A 27 24.50 -22.80 -0.27
CA THR A 27 25.37 -23.25 -1.36
C THR A 27 26.53 -22.28 -1.60
N ALA A 28 26.24 -20.98 -1.73
CA ALA A 28 27.26 -19.97 -1.98
C ALA A 28 28.20 -19.77 -0.79
N TRP A 29 27.72 -20.00 0.44
CA TRP A 29 28.53 -19.92 1.65
C TRP A 29 29.53 -21.07 1.75
N LEU A 30 29.10 -22.30 1.44
CA LEU A 30 29.93 -23.51 1.49
C LEU A 30 30.89 -23.62 0.30
N ASP A 31 30.45 -23.23 -0.89
CA ASP A 31 31.24 -23.22 -2.13
C ASP A 31 31.12 -21.86 -2.85
N PRO A 32 31.94 -20.85 -2.51
CA PRO A 32 31.95 -19.54 -3.15
C PRO A 32 32.67 -19.56 -4.52
N SER A 33 32.43 -20.60 -5.32
CA SER A 33 32.94 -20.71 -6.69
C SER A 33 32.31 -19.67 -7.62
N ALA A 34 32.95 -19.37 -8.75
CA ALA A 34 32.42 -18.43 -9.74
C ALA A 34 30.99 -18.80 -10.20
N VAL A 35 30.66 -20.10 -10.26
CA VAL A 35 29.31 -20.57 -10.61
C VAL A 35 28.29 -20.23 -9.53
N SER A 36 28.60 -20.50 -8.26
CA SER A 36 27.73 -20.17 -7.14
C SER A 36 27.52 -18.66 -7.00
N LEU A 37 28.60 -17.88 -7.11
CA LEU A 37 28.55 -16.42 -7.06
C LEU A 37 27.79 -15.82 -8.25
N GLN A 38 27.91 -16.41 -9.44
CA GLN A 38 27.11 -15.98 -10.59
C GLN A 38 25.61 -16.18 -10.33
N ARG A 39 25.20 -17.28 -9.68
CA ARG A 39 23.79 -17.48 -9.28
C ARG A 39 23.31 -16.45 -8.26
N VAL A 40 24.15 -16.11 -7.28
CA VAL A 40 23.88 -15.03 -6.31
C VAL A 40 23.68 -13.69 -7.03
N PHE A 41 24.59 -13.36 -7.95
CA PHE A 41 24.48 -12.14 -8.76
C PHE A 41 23.20 -12.11 -9.60
N GLU A 42 22.88 -13.19 -10.31
CA GLU A 42 21.67 -13.30 -11.14
C GLU A 42 20.38 -13.21 -10.31
N HIS A 43 20.39 -13.80 -9.11
CA HIS A 43 19.30 -13.69 -8.14
C HIS A 43 19.11 -12.24 -7.70
N LEU A 44 20.15 -11.58 -7.17
CA LEU A 44 20.08 -10.20 -6.70
C LEU A 44 19.66 -9.24 -7.82
N ARG A 45 20.15 -9.44 -9.04
CA ARG A 45 19.73 -8.66 -10.21
C ARG A 45 18.25 -8.85 -10.55
N THR A 46 17.75 -10.07 -10.41
CA THR A 46 16.32 -10.35 -10.64
C THR A 46 15.48 -9.74 -9.53
N LEU A 47 15.89 -9.90 -8.26
CA LEU A 47 15.24 -9.32 -7.09
C LEU A 47 15.20 -7.78 -7.19
N GLN A 48 16.30 -7.15 -7.58
CA GLN A 48 16.36 -5.70 -7.81
C GLN A 48 15.28 -5.26 -8.80
N ARG A 49 15.12 -5.96 -9.92
CA ARG A 49 14.09 -5.65 -10.92
C ARG A 49 12.67 -5.87 -10.39
N ILE A 50 12.46 -6.87 -9.52
CA ILE A 50 11.18 -7.07 -8.84
C ILE A 50 10.91 -5.88 -7.90
N LEU A 51 11.88 -5.49 -7.08
CA LEU A 51 11.73 -4.38 -6.12
C LEU A 51 11.48 -3.04 -6.81
N TYR A 52 12.13 -2.78 -7.96
CA TYR A 52 11.84 -1.62 -8.82
C TYR A 52 10.37 -1.51 -9.22
N ASN A 53 9.67 -2.64 -9.30
CA ASN A 53 8.26 -2.72 -9.68
C ASN A 53 7.33 -2.71 -8.45
N TYR A 54 7.87 -2.94 -7.25
CA TYR A 54 7.15 -2.95 -5.98
C TYR A 54 7.06 -1.59 -5.30
N VAL A 55 8.00 -0.70 -5.60
CA VAL A 55 8.00 0.66 -5.06
C VAL A 55 7.44 1.67 -6.07
N PRO A 56 6.92 2.82 -5.61
CA PRO A 56 6.56 3.93 -6.50
C PRO A 56 7.75 4.42 -7.33
N ARG A 57 7.45 5.04 -8.47
CA ARG A 57 8.48 5.48 -9.43
C ARG A 57 9.49 6.44 -8.81
N HIS A 58 9.03 7.43 -8.03
CA HIS A 58 9.90 8.43 -7.40
C HIS A 58 10.89 7.82 -6.40
N VAL A 59 10.46 6.82 -5.62
CA VAL A 59 11.34 6.04 -4.72
C VAL A 59 12.41 5.30 -5.52
N SER A 60 12.09 4.88 -6.74
CA SER A 60 13.00 4.09 -7.56
C SER A 60 13.93 4.90 -8.47
N GLU A 61 13.53 6.12 -8.86
CA GLU A 61 14.31 7.00 -9.72
C GLU A 61 15.37 7.78 -8.94
N VAL A 62 15.07 8.14 -7.70
CA VAL A 62 16.02 8.72 -6.76
C VAL A 62 16.28 7.69 -5.67
N MET A 63 17.46 7.06 -5.72
CA MET A 63 17.81 5.99 -4.78
C MET A 63 17.62 6.49 -3.33
N PRO A 64 16.76 5.82 -2.53
CA PRO A 64 16.47 6.26 -1.19
C PRO A 64 17.67 5.97 -0.28
N HIS A 65 17.73 6.65 0.86
CA HIS A 65 18.73 6.38 1.89
C HIS A 65 17.95 5.98 3.16
N PRO A 66 17.66 4.68 3.34
CA PRO A 66 16.86 4.22 4.46
C PRO A 66 17.41 4.68 5.82
N GLY A 67 16.52 5.14 6.69
CA GLY A 67 16.85 5.74 7.98
C GLY A 67 17.01 7.26 7.96
N ASP A 68 17.25 7.87 6.79
CA ASP A 68 17.13 9.32 6.64
C ASP A 68 15.65 9.68 6.54
N VAL A 69 15.19 10.56 7.43
CA VAL A 69 13.88 11.19 7.30
C VAL A 69 13.98 12.27 6.22
N ARG A 70 13.20 12.12 5.14
CA ARG A 70 13.17 13.07 4.03
C ARG A 70 11.75 13.50 3.76
N PHE A 71 11.56 14.76 3.42
CA PHE A 71 10.25 15.26 3.01
C PHE A 71 10.36 16.39 2.00
N GLU A 72 9.32 16.57 1.21
CA GLU A 72 9.18 17.67 0.25
C GLU A 72 7.72 18.08 0.09
N TRP A 73 7.47 19.38 -0.05
CA TRP A 73 6.17 19.88 -0.50
C TRP A 73 6.07 19.74 -2.01
N GLN A 74 5.04 19.01 -2.45
CA GLN A 74 4.75 18.79 -3.86
C GLN A 74 3.44 19.47 -4.24
N ALA A 75 3.46 20.32 -5.26
CA ALA A 75 2.25 20.79 -5.93
C ALA A 75 1.90 19.87 -7.10
N GLY A 76 0.64 19.53 -7.27
CA GLY A 76 0.19 18.68 -8.38
C GLY A 76 -1.29 18.31 -8.32
N THR A 77 -1.67 17.40 -9.19
CA THR A 77 -3.02 16.84 -9.26
C THR A 77 -3.00 15.38 -8.83
N LEU A 78 -3.85 15.03 -7.87
CA LEU A 78 -4.07 13.67 -7.42
C LEU A 78 -5.36 13.13 -8.02
N MET A 79 -5.33 11.85 -8.38
CA MET A 79 -6.47 11.08 -8.85
C MET A 79 -6.65 9.87 -7.94
N PHE A 80 -7.84 9.73 -7.38
CA PHE A 80 -8.25 8.52 -6.67
C PHE A 80 -9.32 7.79 -7.46
N THR A 81 -9.21 6.46 -7.56
CA THR A 81 -10.19 5.62 -8.27
C THR A 81 -10.72 4.54 -7.36
N ASP A 82 -12.03 4.31 -7.34
CA ASP A 82 -12.67 3.21 -6.61
C ASP A 82 -13.21 2.15 -7.59
N LEU A 83 -12.94 0.87 -7.30
CA LEU A 83 -13.37 -0.26 -8.13
C LEU A 83 -14.66 -0.86 -7.57
N ALA A 84 -15.78 -0.61 -8.26
CA ALA A 84 -17.06 -1.19 -7.93
C ALA A 84 -17.22 -2.60 -8.54
N GLY A 85 -17.91 -3.49 -7.83
CA GLY A 85 -18.25 -4.83 -8.32
C GLY A 85 -17.21 -5.91 -8.01
N PHE A 86 -16.11 -5.54 -7.33
CA PHE A 86 -15.06 -6.48 -6.94
C PHE A 86 -15.53 -7.52 -5.92
N THR A 87 -16.21 -7.11 -4.84
CA THR A 87 -16.59 -8.02 -3.75
C THR A 87 -17.45 -9.20 -4.22
N PRO A 88 -18.53 -9.01 -5.00
CA PRO A 88 -19.32 -10.15 -5.51
C PRO A 88 -18.50 -11.09 -6.40
N LEU A 89 -17.60 -10.55 -7.24
CA LEU A 89 -16.71 -11.35 -8.08
C LEU A 89 -15.73 -12.17 -7.23
N MET A 90 -15.20 -11.59 -6.16
CA MET A 90 -14.32 -12.28 -5.22
C MET A 90 -15.05 -13.43 -4.51
N GLU A 91 -16.25 -13.17 -3.97
CA GLU A 91 -17.06 -14.18 -3.27
C GLU A 91 -17.45 -15.36 -4.18
N ALA A 92 -17.73 -15.08 -5.45
CA ALA A 92 -17.98 -16.12 -6.44
C ALA A 92 -16.74 -17.00 -6.65
N ASN A 93 -15.56 -16.40 -6.82
CA ASN A 93 -14.33 -17.14 -7.05
C ASN A 93 -13.83 -17.88 -5.81
N ALA A 94 -14.09 -17.38 -4.60
CA ALA A 94 -13.68 -18.02 -3.34
C ALA A 94 -14.17 -19.47 -3.21
N LYS A 95 -15.34 -19.79 -3.79
CA LYS A 95 -15.93 -21.15 -3.76
C LYS A 95 -15.09 -22.20 -4.49
N PHE A 96 -14.21 -21.78 -5.41
CA PHE A 96 -13.36 -22.68 -6.18
C PHE A 96 -11.92 -22.75 -5.65
N GLY A 97 -11.66 -22.22 -4.45
CA GLY A 97 -10.35 -22.24 -3.80
C GLY A 97 -9.23 -21.72 -4.71
N LYS A 98 -8.14 -22.49 -4.84
CA LYS A 98 -6.95 -22.09 -5.62
C LYS A 98 -7.23 -21.84 -7.11
N LEU A 99 -8.19 -22.55 -7.71
CA LEU A 99 -8.54 -22.32 -9.11
C LEU A 99 -9.23 -20.95 -9.26
N GLY A 100 -10.21 -20.67 -8.40
CA GLY A 100 -10.88 -19.38 -8.38
C GLY A 100 -9.92 -18.22 -8.06
N ALA A 101 -8.95 -18.42 -7.18
CA ALA A 101 -7.93 -17.42 -6.87
C ALA A 101 -7.10 -17.04 -8.11
N LYS A 102 -6.73 -18.02 -8.94
CA LYS A 102 -6.02 -17.78 -10.21
C LYS A 102 -6.88 -17.07 -11.25
N THR A 103 -8.15 -17.47 -11.38
CA THR A 103 -9.10 -16.81 -12.28
C THR A 103 -9.28 -15.35 -11.90
N LEU A 104 -9.51 -15.07 -10.62
CA LEU A 104 -9.65 -13.72 -10.10
C LEU A 104 -8.38 -12.89 -10.32
N LEU A 105 -7.19 -13.47 -10.08
CA LEU A 105 -5.93 -12.78 -10.34
C LEU A 105 -5.78 -12.38 -11.81
N THR A 106 -6.17 -13.26 -12.73
CA THR A 106 -6.08 -12.99 -14.18
C THR A 106 -6.93 -11.78 -14.58
N VAL A 107 -8.15 -11.72 -14.07
CA VAL A 107 -9.06 -10.58 -14.30
C VAL A 107 -8.47 -9.29 -13.72
N LEU A 108 -8.01 -9.33 -12.46
CA LEU A 108 -7.44 -8.17 -11.79
C LEU A 108 -6.18 -7.65 -12.45
N ASN A 109 -5.24 -8.53 -12.82
CA ASN A 109 -4.01 -8.10 -13.49
C ASN A 109 -4.29 -7.54 -14.88
N THR A 110 -5.30 -8.05 -15.59
CA THR A 110 -5.75 -7.46 -16.86
C THR A 110 -6.30 -6.04 -16.65
N TYR A 111 -7.12 -5.85 -15.61
CA TYR A 111 -7.64 -4.56 -15.20
C TYR A 111 -6.53 -3.58 -14.81
N PHE A 112 -5.69 -3.94 -13.83
CA PHE A 112 -4.63 -3.07 -13.33
C PHE A 112 -3.60 -2.74 -14.42
N ALA A 113 -3.20 -3.71 -15.25
CA ALA A 113 -2.30 -3.43 -16.37
C ALA A 113 -2.88 -2.37 -17.31
N LYS A 114 -4.17 -2.45 -17.65
CA LYS A 114 -4.82 -1.47 -18.51
C LYS A 114 -4.90 -0.08 -17.87
N MET A 115 -5.24 0.00 -16.58
CA MET A 115 -5.35 1.27 -15.86
C MET A 115 -3.98 1.94 -15.65
N ILE A 116 -2.97 1.17 -15.26
CA ILE A 116 -1.59 1.65 -15.08
C ILE A 116 -1.01 2.13 -16.41
N ASP A 117 -1.27 1.41 -17.51
CA ASP A 117 -0.87 1.84 -18.85
C ASP A 117 -1.47 3.21 -19.21
N ILE A 118 -2.76 3.44 -18.94
CA ILE A 118 -3.42 4.73 -19.19
C ILE A 118 -2.82 5.85 -18.33
N ILE A 119 -2.58 5.60 -17.03
CA ILE A 119 -1.96 6.57 -16.11
C ILE A 119 -0.59 6.97 -16.64
N ASN A 120 0.29 6.00 -16.91
CA ASN A 120 1.67 6.23 -17.36
C ASN A 120 1.70 7.00 -18.69
N LYS A 121 0.87 6.59 -19.66
CA LYS A 121 0.81 7.24 -20.98
C LYS A 121 0.23 8.64 -20.94
N SER A 122 -0.59 8.94 -19.93
CA SER A 122 -1.12 10.27 -19.68
C SER A 122 -0.15 11.17 -18.92
N GLY A 123 1.07 10.70 -18.62
CA GLY A 123 2.07 11.46 -17.86
C GLY A 123 1.88 11.41 -16.35
N GLY A 124 0.98 10.55 -15.85
CA GLY A 124 0.80 10.31 -14.43
C GLY A 124 1.70 9.20 -13.91
N ASN A 125 1.85 9.12 -12.60
CA ASN A 125 2.54 8.04 -11.90
C ASN A 125 1.60 7.37 -10.91
N LEU A 126 1.60 6.03 -10.85
CA LEU A 126 0.90 5.32 -9.78
C LEU A 126 1.69 5.43 -8.48
N LEU A 127 1.06 5.98 -7.45
CA LEU A 127 1.61 6.06 -6.10
C LEU A 127 1.32 4.78 -5.32
N GLU A 128 0.05 4.39 -5.23
CA GLU A 128 -0.35 3.28 -4.37
C GLU A 128 -1.58 2.52 -4.86
N PHE A 129 -1.64 1.25 -4.46
CA PHE A 129 -2.85 0.44 -4.47
C PHE A 129 -3.47 0.54 -3.07
N THR A 130 -4.69 1.05 -2.97
CA THR A 130 -5.39 1.25 -1.69
C THR A 130 -6.58 0.29 -1.64
N GLY A 131 -6.34 -0.95 -1.23
CA GLY A 131 -7.32 -2.02 -1.45
C GLY A 131 -7.52 -2.24 -2.96
N ASP A 132 -8.75 -2.14 -3.44
CA ASP A 132 -9.14 -2.22 -4.85
C ASP A 132 -9.07 -0.87 -5.59
N ALA A 133 -8.70 0.20 -4.88
CA ALA A 133 -8.51 1.54 -5.43
C ALA A 133 -7.08 1.81 -5.91
N LEU A 134 -6.93 2.83 -6.75
CA LEU A 134 -5.65 3.37 -7.21
C LEU A 134 -5.54 4.83 -6.80
N LEU A 135 -4.36 5.23 -6.31
CA LEU A 135 -3.97 6.62 -6.19
C LEU A 135 -2.87 6.92 -7.20
N ALA A 136 -3.13 7.88 -8.08
CA ALA A 136 -2.18 8.36 -9.06
C ALA A 136 -1.92 9.85 -8.88
N GLU A 137 -0.75 10.29 -9.30
CA GLU A 137 -0.36 11.68 -9.33
C GLU A 137 -0.03 12.16 -10.74
N PHE A 138 -0.28 13.44 -10.97
CA PHE A 138 0.08 14.16 -12.17
C PHE A 138 0.79 15.43 -11.73
N LEU A 139 2.05 15.57 -12.12
CA LEU A 139 2.87 16.72 -11.76
C LEU A 139 2.86 17.76 -12.88
N PRO A 140 2.93 19.07 -12.54
CA PRO A 140 3.00 20.12 -13.54
C PRO A 140 4.27 19.96 -14.38
N ASP A 141 4.13 20.12 -15.69
CA ASP A 141 5.23 20.13 -16.65
C ASP A 141 5.22 21.48 -17.39
N GLN A 142 6.39 21.96 -17.84
CA GLN A 142 6.53 23.18 -18.64
C GLN A 142 5.66 23.17 -19.90
N ARG A 143 5.31 21.97 -20.40
CA ARG A 143 4.54 21.79 -21.65
C ARG A 143 3.11 21.32 -21.45
N ARG A 144 2.74 20.83 -20.26
CA ARG A 144 1.46 20.14 -20.04
C ARG A 144 0.83 20.55 -18.71
N ASN A 145 -0.47 20.82 -18.75
CA ASN A 145 -1.27 21.07 -17.55
C ASN A 145 -1.60 19.72 -16.88
N ASP A 146 -1.18 19.56 -15.63
CA ASP A 146 -1.40 18.38 -14.78
C ASP A 146 -2.87 18.01 -14.62
N VAL A 147 -3.75 19.00 -14.42
CA VAL A 147 -5.20 18.76 -14.27
C VAL A 147 -5.81 18.23 -15.55
N VAL A 148 -5.43 18.82 -16.70
CA VAL A 148 -5.89 18.38 -18.02
C VAL A 148 -5.45 16.94 -18.30
N GLN A 149 -4.21 16.60 -17.95
CA GLN A 149 -3.69 15.24 -18.07
C GLN A 149 -4.48 14.26 -17.20
N ALA A 150 -4.75 14.62 -15.94
CA ALA A 150 -5.53 13.80 -15.03
C ALA A 150 -6.98 13.60 -15.54
N VAL A 151 -7.65 14.66 -16.00
CA VAL A 151 -9.03 14.56 -16.53
C VAL A 151 -9.08 13.65 -17.76
N ARG A 152 -8.16 13.83 -18.72
CA ARG A 152 -8.08 12.96 -19.90
C ARG A 152 -7.77 11.52 -19.53
N ALA A 153 -6.85 11.28 -18.58
CA ALA A 153 -6.58 9.94 -18.06
C ALA A 153 -7.85 9.32 -17.46
N GLY A 154 -8.59 10.06 -16.65
CA GLY A 154 -9.83 9.60 -16.03
C GLY A 154 -10.89 9.21 -17.06
N LEU A 155 -11.11 10.03 -18.09
CA LEU A 155 -12.05 9.72 -19.17
C LEU A 155 -11.62 8.46 -19.95
N ARG A 156 -10.34 8.32 -20.28
CA ARG A 156 -9.81 7.10 -20.93
C ARG A 156 -9.99 5.86 -20.05
N MET A 157 -9.78 5.98 -18.74
CA MET A 157 -10.01 4.88 -17.79
C MET A 157 -11.49 4.49 -17.78
N GLN A 158 -12.41 5.46 -17.75
CA GLN A 158 -13.86 5.18 -17.82
C GLN A 158 -14.26 4.50 -19.14
N ARG A 159 -13.72 4.93 -20.29
CA ARG A 159 -13.95 4.24 -21.58
C ARG A 159 -13.41 2.81 -21.56
N ALA A 160 -12.21 2.61 -21.00
CA ALA A 160 -11.59 1.29 -20.89
C ALA A 160 -12.38 0.32 -19.99
N MET A 161 -13.23 0.81 -19.08
CA MET A 161 -14.10 -0.02 -18.26
C MET A 161 -15.12 -0.82 -19.07
N ALA A 162 -15.40 -0.43 -20.32
CA ALA A 162 -16.27 -1.21 -21.21
C ALA A 162 -15.76 -2.65 -21.40
N ALA A 163 -14.45 -2.90 -21.34
CA ALA A 163 -13.88 -4.24 -21.45
C ALA A 163 -14.10 -5.12 -20.20
N PHE A 164 -14.54 -4.53 -19.09
CA PHE A 164 -14.71 -5.19 -17.79
C PHE A 164 -16.17 -5.22 -17.32
N ASN A 165 -17.12 -4.82 -18.19
CA ASN A 165 -18.53 -4.77 -17.86
C ASN A 165 -19.26 -6.12 -17.98
N GLN A 166 -18.63 -7.10 -18.64
CA GLN A 166 -19.14 -8.46 -18.87
C GLN A 166 -18.02 -9.49 -18.64
N ILE A 167 -17.72 -9.76 -17.38
CA ILE A 167 -16.77 -10.80 -16.98
C ILE A 167 -17.56 -12.09 -16.77
N GLU A 168 -17.42 -13.01 -17.71
CA GLU A 168 -18.03 -14.34 -17.61
C GLU A 168 -17.23 -15.22 -16.64
N THR A 169 -17.96 -15.88 -15.75
CA THR A 169 -17.43 -16.88 -14.82
C THR A 169 -18.39 -18.06 -14.78
N ASP A 170 -17.94 -19.20 -14.26
CA ASP A 170 -18.78 -20.40 -14.07
C ASP A 170 -20.00 -20.16 -13.15
N LEU A 171 -20.03 -19.04 -12.41
CA LEU A 171 -21.13 -18.66 -11.50
C LEU A 171 -21.99 -17.50 -12.03
N GLY A 172 -21.77 -17.09 -13.27
CA GLY A 172 -22.53 -16.03 -13.94
C GLY A 172 -21.67 -14.88 -14.43
N THR A 173 -22.33 -13.85 -14.93
CA THR A 173 -21.72 -12.64 -15.47
C THR A 173 -21.59 -11.58 -14.38
N PHE A 174 -20.38 -11.08 -14.20
CA PHE A 174 -20.07 -9.98 -13.28
C PHE A 174 -19.68 -8.73 -14.06
N SER A 175 -19.89 -7.57 -13.44
CA SER A 175 -19.58 -6.28 -14.04
C SER A 175 -18.72 -5.47 -13.08
N LEU A 176 -17.58 -4.98 -13.56
CA LEU A 176 -16.78 -4.00 -12.85
C LEU A 176 -17.12 -2.60 -13.33
N GLY A 177 -17.18 -1.67 -12.38
CA GLY A 177 -17.34 -0.24 -12.66
C GLY A 177 -16.29 0.55 -11.92
N MET A 178 -16.04 1.79 -12.35
CA MET A 178 -15.07 2.65 -11.70
C MET A 178 -15.69 3.98 -11.32
N ARG A 179 -15.29 4.52 -10.18
CA ARG A 179 -15.49 5.92 -9.84
C ARG A 179 -14.13 6.61 -9.80
N ILE A 180 -14.05 7.85 -10.27
CA ILE A 180 -12.80 8.62 -10.27
C ILE A 180 -13.05 9.98 -9.62
N GLY A 181 -12.19 10.37 -8.68
CA GLY A 181 -12.12 11.70 -8.10
C GLY A 181 -10.78 12.35 -8.40
N ILE A 182 -10.80 13.63 -8.80
CA ILE A 182 -9.59 14.40 -9.14
C ILE A 182 -9.57 15.71 -8.35
N HIS A 183 -8.45 15.93 -7.65
CA HIS A 183 -8.21 17.13 -6.88
C HIS A 183 -6.80 17.67 -7.17
N THR A 184 -6.65 18.99 -7.11
CA THR A 184 -5.38 19.66 -7.36
C THR A 184 -5.07 20.61 -6.22
N GLY A 185 -3.82 20.60 -5.79
CA GLY A 185 -3.36 21.28 -4.59
C GLY A 185 -1.89 20.98 -4.30
N ARG A 186 -1.51 21.10 -3.04
CA ARG A 186 -0.18 20.78 -2.52
C ARG A 186 -0.26 19.73 -1.42
N PHE A 187 0.69 18.83 -1.38
CA PHE A 187 0.78 17.78 -0.38
C PHE A 187 2.22 17.56 0.02
N LEU A 188 2.42 17.12 1.26
CA LEU A 188 3.73 16.78 1.78
C LEU A 188 4.01 15.31 1.50
N ARG A 189 5.11 15.03 0.80
CA ARG A 189 5.66 13.68 0.68
C ARG A 189 6.70 13.49 1.75
N ALA A 190 6.73 12.32 2.40
CA ALA A 190 7.79 11.99 3.33
C ALA A 190 8.17 10.50 3.30
N ASP A 191 9.46 10.23 3.48
CA ASP A 191 9.99 8.91 3.76
C ASP A 191 10.24 8.79 5.27
N ILE A 192 9.60 7.81 5.91
CA ILE A 192 9.65 7.60 7.36
C ILE A 192 10.07 6.17 7.69
N GLY A 193 10.73 5.98 8.83
CA GLY A 193 11.10 4.67 9.35
C GLY A 193 12.59 4.53 9.67
N THR A 194 13.09 3.31 9.48
CA THR A 194 14.43 2.87 9.87
C THR A 194 15.20 2.34 8.66
N PRO A 195 16.53 2.14 8.78
CA PRO A 195 17.31 1.54 7.70
C PRO A 195 16.81 0.17 7.18
N ARG A 196 16.02 -0.55 7.97
CA ARG A 196 15.47 -1.88 7.60
C ARG A 196 14.01 -1.86 7.19
N ARG A 197 13.26 -0.81 7.56
CA ARG A 197 11.84 -0.66 7.27
C ARG A 197 11.49 0.81 7.11
N MET A 198 11.26 1.23 5.87
CA MET A 198 10.82 2.56 5.46
C MET A 198 9.42 2.50 4.89
N ASP A 199 8.62 3.55 5.03
CA ASP A 199 7.37 3.73 4.31
C ASP A 199 7.35 5.12 3.66
N HIS A 200 6.63 5.23 2.54
CA HIS A 200 6.43 6.50 1.84
C HIS A 200 5.01 7.00 2.13
N VAL A 201 4.90 8.17 2.76
CA VAL A 201 3.63 8.74 3.21
C VAL A 201 3.32 10.05 2.51
N LEU A 202 2.03 10.25 2.26
CA LEU A 202 1.46 11.49 1.74
C LEU A 202 0.62 12.14 2.83
N LEU A 203 0.94 13.38 3.15
CA LEU A 203 0.33 14.14 4.25
C LEU A 203 -0.22 15.46 3.72
N GLY A 204 -1.19 16.00 4.44
CA GLY A 204 -1.81 17.28 4.15
C GLY A 204 -3.25 17.18 3.66
N HIS A 205 -3.94 18.31 3.75
CA HIS A 205 -5.37 18.46 3.50
C HIS A 205 -5.77 18.06 2.07
N ASP A 206 -4.95 18.37 1.07
CA ASP A 206 -5.30 18.14 -0.34
C ASP A 206 -5.30 16.64 -0.72
N VAL A 207 -4.56 15.80 0.02
CA VAL A 207 -4.66 14.34 -0.10
C VAL A 207 -6.05 13.88 0.36
N GLN A 208 -6.54 14.42 1.48
CA GLN A 208 -7.86 14.11 2.03
C GLN A 208 -8.98 14.61 1.10
N ALA A 209 -8.82 15.82 0.55
CA ALA A 209 -9.75 16.40 -0.42
C ALA A 209 -9.88 15.53 -1.69
N THR A 210 -8.80 14.86 -2.10
CA THR A 210 -8.84 13.88 -3.21
C THR A 210 -9.76 12.70 -2.89
N LYS A 211 -9.63 12.12 -1.68
CA LYS A 211 -10.50 11.03 -1.20
C LYS A 211 -11.96 11.45 -1.13
N LEU A 212 -12.23 12.65 -0.60
CA LEU A 212 -13.58 13.22 -0.51
C LEU A 212 -14.19 13.43 -1.90
N THR A 213 -13.38 13.89 -2.85
CA THR A 213 -13.80 14.08 -4.24
C THR A 213 -14.21 12.76 -4.89
N GLU A 214 -13.45 11.68 -4.69
CA GLU A 214 -13.90 10.37 -5.17
C GLU A 214 -15.16 9.93 -4.41
N GLY A 215 -15.20 10.03 -3.09
CA GLY A 215 -16.33 9.56 -2.28
C GLY A 215 -17.68 10.15 -2.70
N ALA A 216 -17.68 11.43 -3.10
CA ALA A 216 -18.84 12.18 -3.61
C ALA A 216 -19.14 11.97 -5.11
N GLY A 217 -18.30 11.23 -5.82
CA GLY A 217 -18.46 10.97 -7.25
C GLY A 217 -19.52 9.92 -7.58
N LYS A 218 -19.75 9.74 -8.89
CA LYS A 218 -20.69 8.75 -9.44
C LYS A 218 -19.96 7.68 -10.23
N ARG A 219 -20.44 6.43 -10.17
CA ARG A 219 -19.89 5.32 -10.96
C ARG A 219 -19.98 5.66 -12.45
N GLY A 220 -18.94 5.31 -13.20
CA GLY A 220 -18.82 5.62 -14.63
C GLY A 220 -18.45 7.07 -14.93
N ARG A 221 -18.20 7.91 -13.92
CA ARG A 221 -17.95 9.36 -14.09
C ARG A 221 -16.61 9.78 -13.50
N VAL A 222 -16.09 10.90 -14.01
CA VAL A 222 -14.95 11.62 -13.47
C VAL A 222 -15.48 12.81 -12.68
N ASN A 223 -15.19 12.84 -11.38
CA ASN A 223 -15.60 13.89 -10.46
C ASN A 223 -14.42 14.81 -10.13
N LEU A 224 -14.65 16.12 -10.14
CA LEU A 224 -13.65 17.15 -9.87
C LEU A 224 -14.01 17.90 -8.60
N SER A 225 -13.00 18.15 -7.78
CA SER A 225 -13.04 19.22 -6.77
C SER A 225 -13.18 20.58 -7.44
N MET A 226 -13.66 21.58 -6.68
CA MET A 226 -13.77 22.94 -7.19
C MET A 226 -12.42 23.51 -7.64
N THR A 227 -11.34 23.26 -6.90
CA THR A 227 -9.99 23.72 -7.26
C THR A 227 -9.50 23.12 -8.58
N ALA A 228 -9.81 21.85 -8.85
CA ALA A 228 -9.51 21.20 -10.12
C ALA A 228 -10.34 21.80 -11.26
N TYR A 229 -11.65 21.96 -11.04
CA TYR A 229 -12.57 22.53 -12.04
C TYR A 229 -12.15 23.95 -12.46
N GLU A 230 -11.81 24.83 -11.52
CA GLU A 230 -11.44 26.21 -11.83
C GLU A 230 -10.25 26.32 -12.80
N ARG A 231 -9.32 25.35 -12.74
CA ARG A 231 -8.13 25.30 -13.61
C ARG A 231 -8.43 24.81 -15.03
N ILE A 232 -9.60 24.19 -15.27
CA ILE A 232 -9.95 23.55 -16.56
C ILE A 232 -11.32 23.94 -17.12
N LYS A 233 -12.07 24.83 -16.46
CA LYS A 233 -13.47 25.17 -16.79
C LYS A 233 -13.70 25.60 -18.24
N ASP A 234 -12.68 26.15 -18.90
CA ASP A 234 -12.75 26.61 -20.29
C ASP A 234 -12.34 25.52 -21.31
N GLN A 235 -11.96 24.32 -20.82
CA GLN A 235 -11.42 23.23 -21.64
C GLN A 235 -12.32 21.98 -21.67
N PHE A 236 -13.18 21.79 -20.67
CA PHE A 236 -14.09 20.65 -20.58
C PHE A 236 -15.48 21.09 -20.17
N HIS A 237 -16.49 20.44 -20.73
CA HIS A 237 -17.86 20.60 -20.26
C HIS A 237 -18.08 19.78 -18.98
N VAL A 238 -18.79 20.37 -18.03
CA VAL A 238 -19.11 19.75 -16.74
C VAL A 238 -20.57 19.99 -16.40
N GLU A 239 -21.11 19.10 -15.56
CA GLU A 239 -22.40 19.29 -14.89
C GLU A 239 -22.22 19.32 -13.37
N ASP A 240 -23.26 19.75 -12.65
CA ASP A 240 -23.24 19.77 -11.19
C ASP A 240 -23.25 18.36 -10.60
N GLY A 241 -22.29 18.10 -9.72
CA GLY A 241 -22.22 16.91 -8.88
C GLY A 241 -22.86 17.15 -7.51
N GLU A 242 -22.76 16.14 -6.65
CA GLU A 242 -23.18 16.29 -5.25
C GLU A 242 -22.24 17.25 -4.51
N GLN A 243 -22.72 17.94 -3.47
CA GLN A 243 -21.90 18.70 -2.52
C GLN A 243 -20.93 19.74 -3.15
N GLY A 244 -21.27 20.29 -4.31
CA GLY A 244 -20.46 21.33 -4.99
C GLY A 244 -19.32 20.79 -5.85
N TYR A 245 -19.18 19.47 -5.98
CA TYR A 245 -18.26 18.84 -6.94
C TYR A 245 -18.79 18.97 -8.38
N LYS A 246 -17.92 18.77 -9.37
CA LYS A 246 -18.26 18.87 -10.80
C LYS A 246 -18.03 17.54 -11.51
N LEU A 247 -19.01 17.09 -12.27
CA LEU A 247 -18.89 15.86 -13.05
C LEU A 247 -18.51 16.20 -14.49
N VAL A 248 -17.41 15.64 -14.98
CA VAL A 248 -16.98 15.84 -16.36
C VAL A 248 -17.96 15.15 -17.31
N ILE A 249 -18.33 15.82 -18.39
CA ILE A 249 -19.11 15.26 -19.49
C ILE A 249 -18.11 14.70 -20.51
N ASP A 250 -18.29 13.43 -20.87
CA ASP A 250 -17.45 12.79 -21.89
C ASP A 250 -18.02 13.04 -23.29
N ASP A 251 -17.71 14.19 -23.88
CA ASP A 251 -18.15 14.62 -25.22
C ASP A 251 -16.99 14.80 -26.21
N LEU A 252 -15.81 14.28 -25.87
CA LEU A 252 -14.61 14.34 -26.71
C LEU A 252 -14.58 13.18 -27.71
N SER A 253 -14.10 13.42 -28.93
CA SER A 253 -13.67 12.33 -29.83
C SER A 253 -12.40 11.64 -29.33
N ASP A 254 -12.08 10.45 -29.84
CA ASP A 254 -10.83 9.74 -29.52
C ASP A 254 -9.57 10.57 -29.86
N GLU A 255 -9.66 11.36 -30.93
CA GLU A 255 -8.62 12.30 -31.37
C GLU A 255 -8.45 13.45 -30.36
N GLN A 256 -9.54 14.08 -29.92
CA GLN A 256 -9.51 15.16 -28.92
C GLN A 256 -9.07 14.67 -27.54
N LEU A 257 -9.42 13.44 -27.20
CA LEU A 257 -8.93 12.78 -26.00
C LEU A 257 -7.45 12.43 -26.11
N GLY A 258 -6.86 12.49 -27.32
CA GLY A 258 -5.46 12.23 -27.57
C GLY A 258 -5.10 10.76 -27.39
N GLU A 259 -5.92 9.84 -27.88
CA GLU A 259 -5.61 8.39 -27.83
C GLU A 259 -4.32 8.03 -28.59
N PHE A 260 -3.89 8.88 -29.53
CA PHE A 260 -2.71 8.65 -30.38
C PHE A 260 -1.43 9.36 -29.88
N ASP A 261 -1.53 10.31 -28.95
CA ASP A 261 -0.38 11.03 -28.35
C ASP A 261 0.24 10.24 -27.19
N ILE A 262 0.45 8.95 -27.42
CA ILE A 262 1.08 8.04 -26.48
C ILE A 262 2.59 8.09 -26.74
N ALA A 263 3.31 8.94 -26.01
CA ALA A 263 4.76 8.86 -25.98
C ALA A 263 5.14 7.60 -25.19
N PRO A 264 5.90 6.64 -25.77
CA PRO A 264 6.40 5.51 -25.02
C PRO A 264 7.36 6.00 -23.93
N ALA A 265 7.22 5.44 -22.72
CA ALA A 265 8.18 5.67 -21.65
C ALA A 265 9.59 5.33 -22.15
N ALA A 266 10.55 6.23 -21.89
CA ALA A 266 11.93 6.05 -22.27
C ALA A 266 12.45 4.70 -21.73
N ARG A 267 12.97 3.86 -22.64
CA ARG A 267 13.60 2.58 -22.30
C ARG A 267 14.72 2.84 -21.27
N ARG A 268 14.68 2.10 -20.16
CA ARG A 268 15.76 2.07 -19.17
C ARG A 268 17.10 1.67 -19.81
N MET A 269 18.17 2.24 -19.27
CA MET A 269 19.58 2.02 -19.60
C MET A 269 19.89 0.53 -19.84
N GLY A 270 20.59 0.26 -20.95
CA GLY A 270 21.23 -1.02 -21.18
C GLY A 270 22.25 -1.30 -20.08
N THR A 271 22.18 -2.48 -19.48
CA THR A 271 23.20 -2.97 -18.55
C THR A 271 24.55 -3.13 -19.24
N GLN A 272 25.62 -2.72 -18.55
CA GLN A 272 26.96 -3.19 -18.84
C GLN A 272 26.97 -4.73 -18.86
N LEU A 273 27.57 -5.29 -19.90
CA LEU A 273 27.91 -6.71 -19.96
C LEU A 273 28.86 -7.02 -18.80
N LEU A 274 28.66 -8.16 -18.14
CA LEU A 274 29.65 -8.71 -17.19
C LEU A 274 30.98 -8.89 -17.94
N LEU A 275 31.95 -8.02 -17.66
CA LEU A 275 33.28 -8.06 -18.29
C LEU A 275 34.23 -9.01 -17.55
N ASP A 276 34.04 -9.21 -16.25
CA ASP A 276 34.85 -10.08 -15.41
C ASP A 276 34.00 -11.14 -14.69
N ARG A 277 34.31 -12.42 -14.91
CA ARG A 277 33.66 -13.59 -14.28
C ARG A 277 34.56 -14.26 -13.24
N SER A 278 35.66 -13.63 -12.87
CA SER A 278 36.47 -14.04 -11.73
C SER A 278 35.65 -13.98 -10.44
N VAL A 279 36.10 -14.72 -9.41
CA VAL A 279 35.49 -14.66 -8.08
C VAL A 279 35.48 -13.22 -7.55
N ASP A 280 36.60 -12.51 -7.67
CA ASP A 280 36.73 -11.12 -7.20
C ASP A 280 35.82 -10.16 -7.98
N GLY A 281 35.73 -10.31 -9.31
CA GLY A 281 34.82 -9.54 -10.15
C GLY A 281 33.36 -9.74 -9.73
N LEU A 282 32.94 -10.99 -9.52
CA LEU A 282 31.59 -11.32 -9.08
C LEU A 282 31.30 -10.79 -7.67
N LEU A 283 32.25 -10.83 -6.74
CA LEU A 283 32.08 -10.27 -5.38
C LEU A 283 31.87 -8.75 -5.42
N ASN A 284 32.61 -8.04 -6.28
CA ASN A 284 32.43 -6.60 -6.47
C ASN A 284 31.05 -6.27 -7.06
N GLU A 285 30.59 -7.05 -8.03
CA GLU A 285 29.26 -6.92 -8.63
C GLU A 285 28.14 -7.24 -7.64
N ILE A 286 28.27 -8.30 -6.83
CA ILE A 286 27.33 -8.64 -5.76
C ILE A 286 27.26 -7.50 -4.74
N THR A 287 28.43 -6.98 -4.31
CA THR A 287 28.49 -5.87 -3.35
C THR A 287 27.82 -4.61 -3.90
N SER A 288 28.02 -4.31 -5.18
CA SER A 288 27.38 -3.20 -5.88
C SER A 288 25.89 -3.42 -6.03
N GLY A 289 25.46 -4.63 -6.39
CA GLY A 289 24.06 -5.03 -6.47
C GLY A 289 23.34 -4.88 -5.14
N LEU A 290 23.96 -5.29 -4.02
CA LEU A 290 23.40 -5.11 -2.68
C LEU A 290 23.14 -3.63 -2.35
N ARG A 291 24.02 -2.71 -2.75
CA ARG A 291 23.81 -1.26 -2.56
C ARG A 291 22.60 -0.72 -3.33
N LEU A 292 22.13 -1.42 -4.35
CA LEU A 292 20.94 -1.05 -5.12
C LEU A 292 19.67 -1.81 -4.67
N VAL A 293 19.83 -3.00 -4.09
CA VAL A 293 18.71 -3.85 -3.64
C VAL A 293 18.23 -3.41 -2.25
N GLU A 294 19.14 -3.21 -1.30
CA GLU A 294 18.77 -2.92 0.10
C GLU A 294 17.93 -1.66 0.27
N PRO A 295 18.22 -0.54 -0.42
CA PRO A 295 17.40 0.66 -0.28
C PRO A 295 15.95 0.46 -0.68
N LEU A 296 15.71 -0.33 -1.76
CA LEU A 296 14.36 -0.64 -2.23
C LEU A 296 13.69 -1.69 -1.32
N ALA A 297 14.45 -2.67 -0.83
CA ALA A 297 13.96 -3.72 0.05
C ALA A 297 13.40 -3.17 1.37
N ALA A 298 13.96 -2.07 1.88
CA ALA A 298 13.47 -1.40 3.09
C ALA A 298 12.01 -0.92 2.98
N TYR A 299 11.50 -0.67 1.77
CA TYR A 299 10.10 -0.25 1.54
C TYR A 299 9.11 -1.43 1.46
N VAL A 300 9.59 -2.67 1.57
CA VAL A 300 8.77 -3.87 1.52
C VAL A 300 8.73 -4.50 2.91
N PRO A 301 7.54 -4.77 3.49
CA PRO A 301 7.44 -5.45 4.78
C PRO A 301 8.15 -6.81 4.75
N MET A 302 8.88 -7.15 5.82
CA MET A 302 9.78 -8.31 5.82
C MET A 302 9.11 -9.64 5.42
N PRO A 303 7.89 -9.97 5.87
CA PRO A 303 7.23 -11.21 5.45
C PRO A 303 6.93 -11.25 3.94
N ILE A 304 6.69 -10.10 3.32
CA ILE A 304 6.50 -9.99 1.86
C ILE A 304 7.84 -10.04 1.14
N LEU A 305 8.88 -9.39 1.67
CA LEU A 305 10.24 -9.47 1.12
C LEU A 305 10.72 -10.92 1.09
N ASN A 306 10.50 -11.69 2.16
CA ASN A 306 10.81 -13.13 2.21
C ASN A 306 10.12 -13.91 1.10
N LEU A 307 8.82 -13.66 0.87
CA LEU A 307 8.11 -14.29 -0.25
C LEU A 307 8.72 -13.95 -1.60
N LEU A 308 9.13 -12.68 -1.81
CA LEU A 308 9.76 -12.26 -3.05
C LEU A 308 11.11 -12.94 -3.25
N VAL A 309 11.92 -13.02 -2.19
CA VAL A 309 13.21 -13.71 -2.20
C VAL A 309 13.01 -15.18 -2.55
N GLU A 310 12.11 -15.89 -1.87
CA GLU A 310 11.82 -17.31 -2.12
C GLU A 310 11.26 -17.58 -3.52
N ASN A 311 10.44 -16.67 -4.06
CA ASN A 311 9.78 -16.85 -5.35
C ASN A 311 10.46 -16.09 -6.51
N THR A 312 11.66 -15.53 -6.31
CA THR A 312 12.37 -14.72 -7.33
C THR A 312 12.56 -15.48 -8.65
N ALA A 313 12.81 -16.80 -8.59
CA ALA A 313 12.98 -17.63 -9.78
C ALA A 313 11.69 -17.78 -10.59
N ARG A 314 10.55 -17.88 -9.91
CA ARG A 314 9.21 -18.01 -10.52
C ARG A 314 8.64 -16.66 -10.93
N ARG A 315 9.04 -15.57 -10.26
CA ARG A 315 8.57 -14.19 -10.46
C ARG A 315 7.06 -14.02 -10.30
N GLU A 316 6.47 -14.86 -9.46
CA GLU A 316 5.05 -14.85 -9.15
C GLU A 316 4.86 -15.38 -7.73
N ILE A 317 4.08 -14.67 -6.92
CA ILE A 317 3.52 -15.18 -5.68
C ILE A 317 2.15 -15.79 -5.98
N PRO A 318 1.91 -17.08 -5.71
CA PRO A 318 0.64 -17.72 -6.02
C PRO A 318 -0.50 -17.06 -5.23
N PRO A 319 -1.65 -16.79 -5.87
CA PRO A 319 -2.79 -16.20 -5.17
C PRO A 319 -3.46 -17.24 -4.26
N ASP A 320 -4.03 -16.77 -3.16
CA ASP A 320 -4.77 -17.62 -2.23
C ASP A 320 -5.96 -16.89 -1.58
N PHE A 321 -6.89 -17.67 -1.04
CA PHE A 321 -7.95 -17.17 -0.16
C PHE A 321 -7.58 -17.51 1.29
N LEU A 322 -7.23 -16.48 2.06
CA LEU A 322 -6.81 -16.59 3.46
C LEU A 322 -7.88 -15.99 4.38
N ALA A 323 -7.83 -16.28 5.69
CA ALA A 323 -8.74 -15.69 6.67
C ALA A 323 -8.00 -14.90 7.78
N PRO A 324 -7.21 -13.87 7.41
CA PRO A 324 -6.45 -13.07 8.37
C PRO A 324 -7.35 -12.22 9.27
N THR A 325 -6.79 -11.78 10.39
CA THR A 325 -7.35 -10.70 11.19
C THR A 325 -6.76 -9.37 10.71
N ILE A 326 -7.64 -8.46 10.31
CA ILE A 326 -7.30 -7.12 9.81
C ILE A 326 -7.40 -6.13 10.97
N VAL A 327 -6.40 -5.27 11.11
CA VAL A 327 -6.38 -4.15 12.05
C VAL A 327 -6.19 -2.86 11.26
N PHE A 328 -7.13 -1.93 11.41
CA PHE A 328 -7.00 -0.56 10.92
C PHE A 328 -6.83 0.38 12.09
N VAL A 329 -5.79 1.22 12.04
CA VAL A 329 -5.50 2.23 13.06
C VAL A 329 -5.52 3.60 12.39
N ASN A 330 -6.41 4.49 12.82
CA ASN A 330 -6.34 5.88 12.41
C ASN A 330 -5.54 6.65 13.47
N LEU A 331 -4.37 7.17 13.07
CA LEU A 331 -3.50 8.04 13.85
C LEU A 331 -3.87 9.50 13.62
N ILE A 332 -4.41 10.15 14.65
CA ILE A 332 -4.93 11.52 14.61
C ILE A 332 -3.97 12.46 15.35
N GLY A 333 -3.77 13.67 14.80
CA GLY A 333 -3.04 14.77 15.43
C GLY A 333 -1.77 15.17 14.68
N LEU A 334 -1.10 14.24 13.99
CA LEU A 334 0.12 14.56 13.23
C LEU A 334 -0.15 15.20 11.87
N SER A 335 -1.08 14.62 11.10
CA SER A 335 -1.41 15.14 9.76
C SER A 335 -2.00 16.54 9.84
N GLU A 336 -2.82 16.79 10.85
CA GLU A 336 -3.44 18.08 11.13
C GLU A 336 -2.41 19.12 11.58
N ALA A 337 -1.45 18.71 12.42
CA ALA A 337 -0.40 19.57 12.92
C ALA A 337 0.50 20.11 11.79
N ILE A 338 0.73 19.34 10.73
CA ILE A 338 1.57 19.74 9.58
C ILE A 338 1.04 20.99 8.88
N GLU A 339 -0.27 21.17 8.79
CA GLU A 339 -0.86 22.32 8.09
C GLU A 339 -0.65 23.65 8.82
N ALA A 340 -0.54 23.60 10.15
CA ALA A 340 -0.34 24.77 11.00
C ALA A 340 1.14 25.03 11.34
N ALA A 341 2.02 24.09 11.01
CA ALA A 341 3.42 24.11 11.41
C ALA A 341 4.29 24.97 10.48
N ASP A 342 5.30 25.61 11.06
CA ASP A 342 6.39 26.21 10.30
C ASP A 342 7.40 25.16 9.78
N ALA A 343 8.45 25.62 9.07
CA ALA A 343 9.41 24.73 8.46
C ALA A 343 10.20 23.87 9.47
N ASP A 344 10.59 24.42 10.61
CA ASP A 344 11.36 23.70 11.63
C ASP A 344 10.46 22.74 12.42
N GLU A 345 9.22 23.16 12.68
CA GLU A 345 8.18 22.32 13.29
C GLU A 345 7.82 21.13 12.40
N ILE A 346 7.74 21.31 11.07
CA ILE A 346 7.51 20.20 10.13
C ILE A 346 8.62 19.15 10.24
N VAL A 347 9.90 19.56 10.30
CA VAL A 347 11.02 18.62 10.48
C VAL A 347 10.82 17.78 11.75
N ALA A 348 10.46 18.42 12.85
CA ALA A 348 10.19 17.74 14.12
C ALA A 348 8.99 16.79 14.03
N LEU A 349 7.90 17.21 13.39
CA LEU A 349 6.69 16.39 13.21
C LEU A 349 6.96 15.14 12.38
N ILE A 350 7.73 15.22 11.29
CA ILE A 350 8.07 14.05 10.48
C ILE A 350 8.99 13.10 11.25
N ALA A 351 9.94 13.63 12.04
CA ALA A 351 10.76 12.79 12.93
C ALA A 351 9.91 12.05 13.99
N ILE A 352 8.91 12.73 14.56
CA ILE A 352 7.95 12.12 15.48
C ILE A 352 7.13 11.03 14.77
N PHE A 353 6.62 11.29 13.57
CA PHE A 353 5.91 10.29 12.77
C PHE A 353 6.81 9.07 12.55
N SER A 354 8.05 9.26 12.08
CA SER A 354 9.02 8.19 11.87
C SER A 354 9.25 7.33 13.13
N ARG A 355 9.32 7.96 14.29
CA ARG A 355 9.45 7.26 15.59
C ARG A 355 8.21 6.45 15.93
N ILE A 356 7.01 7.02 15.79
CA ILE A 356 5.74 6.31 16.05
C ILE A 356 5.59 5.13 15.09
N PHE A 357 5.81 5.35 13.80
CA PHE A 357 5.80 4.29 12.79
C PHE A 357 6.75 3.15 13.17
N THR A 358 7.97 3.48 13.61
CA THR A 358 8.96 2.47 14.04
C THR A 358 8.46 1.66 15.25
N MET A 359 7.88 2.33 16.26
CA MET A 359 7.35 1.66 17.46
C MET A 359 6.14 0.78 17.14
N VAL A 360 5.21 1.28 16.32
CA VAL A 360 4.04 0.53 15.85
C VAL A 360 4.47 -0.67 15.01
N ASN A 361 5.39 -0.49 14.05
CA ASN A 361 5.92 -1.60 13.24
C ASN A 361 6.57 -2.67 14.11
N ALA A 362 7.36 -2.28 15.11
CA ALA A 362 7.96 -3.23 16.05
C ALA A 362 6.89 -4.00 16.84
N ALA A 363 5.86 -3.33 17.37
CA ALA A 363 4.77 -3.99 18.09
C ALA A 363 4.01 -5.02 17.24
N VAL A 364 3.86 -4.74 15.95
CA VAL A 364 3.23 -5.63 14.97
C VAL A 364 4.14 -6.81 14.62
N GLU A 365 5.40 -6.56 14.27
CA GLU A 365 6.37 -7.58 13.85
C GLU A 365 6.69 -8.57 14.96
N THR A 366 6.83 -8.13 16.22
CA THR A 366 7.10 -9.03 17.35
C THR A 366 5.96 -10.03 17.60
N ARG A 367 4.77 -9.74 17.07
CA ARG A 367 3.57 -10.59 17.14
C ARG A 367 3.30 -11.34 15.84
N GLY A 368 4.23 -11.30 14.89
CA GLY A 368 4.10 -11.99 13.59
C GLY A 368 3.09 -11.34 12.64
N GLY A 369 2.72 -10.09 12.87
CA GLY A 369 1.87 -9.32 11.97
C GLY A 369 2.65 -8.62 10.86
N VAL A 370 1.91 -8.03 9.93
CA VAL A 370 2.46 -7.21 8.85
C VAL A 370 1.83 -5.83 8.91
N LEU A 371 2.64 -4.80 9.16
CA LEU A 371 2.26 -3.42 8.86
C LEU A 371 2.46 -3.22 7.37
N LYS A 372 1.35 -3.26 6.62
CA LYS A 372 1.37 -3.18 5.16
C LYS A 372 1.79 -1.80 4.73
N LYS A 373 1.09 -0.77 5.21
CA LYS A 373 1.28 0.61 4.77
C LYS A 373 0.58 1.63 5.66
N VAL A 374 1.09 2.86 5.66
CA VAL A 374 0.41 4.08 6.09
C VAL A 374 -0.19 4.82 4.89
N THR A 375 -1.49 5.09 4.94
CA THR A 375 -2.25 5.85 3.93
C THR A 375 -3.05 6.97 4.62
N TYR A 376 -3.85 7.71 3.86
CA TYR A 376 -4.57 8.90 4.32
C TYR A 376 -5.99 8.56 4.79
N HIS A 377 -6.41 9.23 5.86
CA HIS A 377 -7.78 9.22 6.35
C HIS A 377 -8.50 10.55 6.08
N LEU A 378 -9.80 10.62 6.38
CA LEU A 378 -10.54 11.90 6.42
C LEU A 378 -10.10 12.81 7.57
N SER A 379 -9.49 12.24 8.61
CA SER A 379 -8.75 12.94 9.66
C SER A 379 -7.64 12.01 10.13
N GLY A 380 -6.39 12.46 10.17
CA GLY A 380 -5.25 11.63 10.51
C GLY A 380 -4.75 10.74 9.37
N SER A 381 -4.03 9.68 9.74
CA SER A 381 -3.43 8.70 8.83
C SER A 381 -3.88 7.28 9.18
N ASP A 382 -4.30 6.53 8.17
CA ASP A 382 -4.72 5.13 8.32
C ASP A 382 -3.50 4.22 8.21
N ILE A 383 -3.27 3.39 9.23
CA ILE A 383 -2.26 2.32 9.23
C ILE A 383 -2.99 1.00 9.03
N MET A 384 -2.67 0.31 7.94
CA MET A 384 -3.23 -1.00 7.63
C MET A 384 -2.29 -2.10 8.09
N ILE A 385 -2.81 -2.97 8.95
CA ILE A 385 -2.09 -4.09 9.54
C ILE A 385 -2.91 -5.37 9.35
N TYR A 386 -2.25 -6.50 9.18
CA TYR A 386 -2.91 -7.80 9.17
C TYR A 386 -2.07 -8.91 9.83
N PHE A 387 -2.76 -9.90 10.38
CA PHE A 387 -2.21 -11.11 10.98
C PHE A 387 -2.81 -12.32 10.26
N GLY A 388 -1.97 -13.27 9.85
CA GLY A 388 -2.43 -14.49 9.18
C GLY A 388 -2.30 -14.50 7.66
N ALA A 389 -1.62 -13.51 7.08
CA ALA A 389 -1.22 -13.46 5.68
C ALA A 389 0.23 -12.95 5.58
N PRO A 390 1.11 -13.55 4.76
CA PRO A 390 0.86 -14.70 3.88
C PRO A 390 0.82 -16.05 4.61
N GLN A 391 1.22 -16.10 5.87
CA GLN A 391 1.20 -17.30 6.69
C GLN A 391 0.16 -17.16 7.81
N SER A 392 -0.73 -18.15 7.93
CA SER A 392 -1.77 -18.20 8.95
C SER A 392 -1.31 -18.90 10.23
N HIS A 393 -1.80 -18.43 11.37
CA HIS A 393 -1.62 -19.04 12.69
C HIS A 393 -2.98 -19.29 13.35
N SER A 394 -3.03 -20.21 14.31
CA SER A 394 -4.28 -20.48 15.05
C SER A 394 -4.70 -19.33 15.97
N ASP A 395 -3.74 -18.50 16.40
CA ASP A 395 -3.88 -17.42 17.37
C ASP A 395 -3.81 -16.02 16.76
N ASP A 396 -4.02 -15.88 15.43
CA ASP A 396 -3.98 -14.57 14.75
C ASP A 396 -4.93 -13.50 15.36
N PRO A 397 -6.17 -13.81 15.82
CA PRO A 397 -7.03 -12.84 16.50
C PRO A 397 -6.46 -12.32 17.82
N VAL A 398 -5.84 -13.22 18.60
CA VAL A 398 -5.18 -12.90 19.86
C VAL A 398 -4.00 -11.98 19.57
N ARG A 399 -3.09 -12.36 18.66
CA ARG A 399 -1.94 -11.55 18.24
C ARG A 399 -2.33 -10.17 17.73
N ALA A 400 -3.40 -10.10 16.95
CA ALA A 400 -3.94 -8.83 16.44
C ALA A 400 -4.50 -7.94 17.56
N SER A 401 -5.19 -8.52 18.53
CA SER A 401 -5.76 -7.78 19.68
C SER A 401 -4.67 -7.27 20.62
N GLU A 402 -3.65 -8.09 20.89
CA GLU A 402 -2.43 -7.71 21.60
C GLU A 402 -1.71 -6.54 20.93
N ALA A 403 -1.57 -6.59 19.60
CA ALA A 403 -0.95 -5.52 18.83
C ALA A 403 -1.80 -4.24 18.90
N ALA A 404 -3.13 -4.36 18.79
CA ALA A 404 -4.03 -3.22 18.85
C ALA A 404 -3.95 -2.48 20.20
N LEU A 405 -3.90 -3.21 21.32
CA LEU A 405 -3.70 -2.63 22.65
C LEU A 405 -2.35 -1.91 22.75
N ALA A 406 -1.26 -2.58 22.34
CA ALA A 406 0.07 -1.98 22.37
C ALA A 406 0.16 -0.72 21.49
N ILE A 407 -0.48 -0.71 20.32
CA ILE A 407 -0.50 0.45 19.41
C ILE A 407 -1.28 1.61 20.02
N ARG A 408 -2.45 1.35 20.60
CA ARG A 408 -3.23 2.36 21.32
C ARG A 408 -2.36 3.01 22.41
N ASP A 409 -1.71 2.18 23.24
CA ASP A 409 -0.91 2.66 24.36
C ASP A 409 0.34 3.44 23.88
N ILE A 410 0.97 3.01 22.78
CA ILE A 410 2.08 3.75 22.15
C ILE A 410 1.63 5.15 21.71
N ILE A 411 0.47 5.26 21.06
CA ILE A 411 -0.01 6.51 20.48
C ILE A 411 -0.52 7.45 21.57
N GLU A 412 -1.34 6.95 22.50
CA GLU A 412 -1.98 7.77 23.53
C GLU A 412 -1.00 8.29 24.58
N ASN A 413 0.03 7.51 24.91
CA ASN A 413 1.06 7.91 25.86
C ASN A 413 2.25 8.62 25.19
N PHE A 414 2.21 8.83 23.88
CA PHE A 414 3.29 9.54 23.18
C PHE A 414 3.27 11.03 23.59
N PRO A 415 4.43 11.64 23.90
CA PRO A 415 4.48 13.06 24.20
C PRO A 415 3.90 13.91 23.07
N ALA A 416 2.92 14.75 23.40
CA ALA A 416 2.24 15.58 22.41
C ALA A 416 3.26 16.49 21.68
N PRO A 417 3.37 16.44 20.34
CA PRO A 417 4.12 17.43 19.59
C PRO A 417 3.62 18.85 19.90
N VAL A 418 4.52 19.83 19.84
CA VAL A 418 4.17 21.24 20.06
C VAL A 418 4.25 21.95 18.72
N VAL A 419 3.18 22.64 18.34
CA VAL A 419 3.10 23.45 17.12
C VAL A 419 2.52 24.81 17.49
N GLY A 420 3.18 25.90 17.10
CA GLY A 420 2.80 27.26 17.47
C GLY A 420 2.74 27.48 18.99
N GLY A 421 3.56 26.74 19.75
CA GLY A 421 3.54 26.74 21.22
C GLY A 421 2.34 26.01 21.86
N GLN A 422 1.50 25.33 21.08
CA GLN A 422 0.36 24.55 21.57
C GLN A 422 0.61 23.04 21.45
N PRO A 423 0.32 22.24 22.48
CA PRO A 423 0.41 20.79 22.39
C PRO A 423 -0.65 20.24 21.43
N GLN A 424 -0.25 19.26 20.62
CA GLN A 424 -1.07 18.54 19.66
C GLN A 424 -1.19 17.08 20.13
N PRO A 425 -2.19 16.72 20.96
CA PRO A 425 -2.29 15.38 21.50
C PRO A 425 -2.53 14.34 20.40
N LEU A 426 -1.79 13.24 20.47
CA LEU A 426 -1.97 12.13 19.53
C LEU A 426 -3.05 11.19 20.03
N ARG A 427 -3.91 10.74 19.12
CA ARG A 427 -5.00 9.81 19.43
C ARG A 427 -5.10 8.75 18.36
N SER A 428 -5.63 7.59 18.75
CA SER A 428 -5.94 6.52 17.81
C SER A 428 -7.42 6.19 17.81
N LYS A 429 -7.92 5.74 16.67
CA LYS A 429 -9.16 4.95 16.57
C LYS A 429 -8.81 3.63 15.93
N ILE A 430 -9.29 2.50 16.47
CA ILE A 430 -8.85 1.19 15.98
C ILE A 430 -10.06 0.30 15.65
N GLY A 431 -9.99 -0.40 14.52
CA GLY A 431 -11.01 -1.33 14.05
C GLY A 431 -10.42 -2.69 13.66
N LEU A 432 -10.98 -3.77 14.22
CA LEU A 432 -10.57 -5.15 13.96
C LEU A 432 -11.68 -5.94 13.29
N SER A 433 -11.33 -6.71 12.27
CA SER A 433 -12.26 -7.70 11.70
C SER A 433 -11.51 -8.93 11.22
N ARG A 434 -12.24 -10.03 11.08
CA ARG A 434 -11.72 -11.27 10.51
C ARG A 434 -12.64 -11.75 9.39
N GLY A 435 -12.07 -12.27 8.32
CA GLY A 435 -12.83 -12.89 7.24
C GLY A 435 -11.96 -13.31 6.07
N SER A 436 -12.59 -13.99 5.11
CA SER A 436 -11.93 -14.43 3.87
C SER A 436 -11.42 -13.22 3.08
N VAL A 437 -10.16 -13.28 2.66
CA VAL A 437 -9.51 -12.29 1.82
C VAL A 437 -8.82 -12.94 0.65
N PHE A 438 -8.85 -12.25 -0.49
CA PHE A 438 -8.03 -12.60 -1.62
C PHE A 438 -6.63 -11.99 -1.44
N ALA A 439 -5.60 -12.83 -1.30
CA ALA A 439 -4.22 -12.42 -1.14
C ALA A 439 -3.43 -12.75 -2.42
N ALA A 440 -2.85 -11.74 -3.07
CA ALA A 440 -2.13 -11.94 -4.32
C ALA A 440 -1.16 -10.80 -4.66
N GLU A 441 -0.24 -11.06 -5.59
CA GLU A 441 0.58 -10.04 -6.26
C GLU A 441 -0.22 -9.42 -7.42
N ILE A 442 -0.83 -8.24 -7.17
CA ILE A 442 -1.68 -7.53 -8.13
C ILE A 442 -0.90 -6.42 -8.85
N GLY A 443 -1.23 -6.17 -10.11
CA GLY A 443 -0.69 -5.04 -10.87
C GLY A 443 -0.36 -5.39 -12.32
N GLU A 444 0.57 -4.63 -12.91
CA GLU A 444 1.08 -4.92 -14.25
C GLU A 444 2.20 -5.99 -14.16
N PRO A 445 2.09 -7.15 -14.83
CA PRO A 445 3.06 -8.26 -14.68
C PRO A 445 4.52 -7.87 -14.95
N ARG A 446 4.75 -6.90 -15.85
CA ARG A 446 6.08 -6.39 -16.21
C ARG A 446 6.37 -4.99 -15.66
N GLY A 447 5.41 -4.38 -14.96
CA GLY A 447 5.50 -3.04 -14.43
C GLY A 447 5.11 -3.01 -12.95
N ARG A 448 4.47 -1.92 -12.54
CA ARG A 448 4.12 -1.62 -11.16
C ARG A 448 3.14 -2.66 -10.58
N ARG A 449 3.48 -3.23 -9.42
CA ARG A 449 2.69 -4.26 -8.73
C ARG A 449 2.96 -4.30 -7.24
N GLU A 450 2.07 -4.92 -6.47
CA GLU A 450 2.26 -5.16 -5.04
C GLU A 450 1.60 -6.46 -4.59
N PHE A 451 2.13 -7.05 -3.52
CA PHE A 451 1.35 -8.02 -2.74
C PHE A 451 0.25 -7.26 -1.98
N ASN A 452 -1.00 -7.62 -2.22
CA ASN A 452 -2.15 -6.97 -1.61
C ASN A 452 -3.16 -8.00 -1.09
N ILE A 453 -3.95 -7.58 -0.10
CA ILE A 453 -5.10 -8.32 0.39
C ILE A 453 -6.38 -7.53 0.13
N LEU A 454 -7.33 -8.17 -0.56
CA LEU A 454 -8.58 -7.54 -0.99
C LEU A 454 -9.75 -8.29 -0.40
N SER A 455 -10.65 -7.59 0.31
CA SER A 455 -11.88 -8.20 0.84
C SER A 455 -12.87 -7.20 1.43
N ASP A 456 -14.07 -7.72 1.70
CA ASP A 456 -15.05 -7.07 2.55
C ASP A 456 -14.62 -7.02 4.04
N ALA A 457 -13.76 -7.93 4.52
CA ALA A 457 -13.20 -7.85 5.87
C ALA A 457 -12.30 -6.61 6.03
N VAL A 458 -11.43 -6.33 5.07
CA VAL A 458 -10.60 -5.11 5.05
C VAL A 458 -11.48 -3.86 5.15
N ASN A 459 -12.54 -3.78 4.35
CA ASN A 459 -13.52 -2.69 4.39
C ASN A 459 -14.29 -2.62 5.72
N THR A 460 -14.56 -3.75 6.35
CA THR A 460 -15.24 -3.83 7.65
C THR A 460 -14.36 -3.25 8.75
N ALA A 461 -13.08 -3.64 8.84
CA ALA A 461 -12.15 -3.08 9.82
C ALA A 461 -11.98 -1.56 9.67
N ALA A 462 -11.84 -1.05 8.45
CA ALA A 462 -11.78 0.39 8.19
C ALA A 462 -13.07 1.13 8.64
N ARG A 463 -14.25 0.53 8.44
CA ARG A 463 -15.53 1.09 8.91
C ARG A 463 -15.66 1.08 10.43
N LEU A 464 -15.16 0.04 11.10
CA LEU A 464 -15.14 -0.02 12.56
C LEU A 464 -14.22 1.04 13.14
N MET A 465 -13.01 1.19 12.59
CA MET A 465 -12.08 2.24 12.96
C MET A 465 -12.70 3.64 12.80
N ALA A 466 -13.38 3.91 11.68
CA ALA A 466 -14.06 5.19 11.47
C ALA A 466 -15.22 5.45 12.45
N ARG A 467 -15.89 4.39 12.92
CA ARG A 467 -16.98 4.46 13.91
C ARG A 467 -16.48 4.64 15.34
N ALA A 468 -15.28 4.15 15.64
CA ALA A 468 -14.74 4.16 17.00
C ALA A 468 -14.61 5.59 17.57
N GLU A 469 -14.80 5.70 18.88
CA GLU A 469 -14.45 6.89 19.65
C GLU A 469 -12.93 7.01 19.79
N LEU A 470 -12.45 8.19 20.21
CA LEU A 470 -11.01 8.38 20.44
C LEU A 470 -10.51 7.42 21.52
N GLY A 471 -9.48 6.66 21.18
CA GLY A 471 -8.88 5.60 22.00
C GLY A 471 -9.64 4.28 22.01
N GLN A 472 -10.79 4.21 21.35
CA GLN A 472 -11.59 3.00 21.31
C GLN A 472 -11.06 2.02 20.27
N ILE A 473 -11.06 0.73 20.66
CA ILE A 473 -10.77 -0.39 19.79
C ILE A 473 -12.06 -1.16 19.56
N LEU A 474 -12.61 -1.09 18.35
CA LEU A 474 -13.82 -1.83 17.96
C LEU A 474 -13.46 -3.12 17.22
N MET A 475 -14.20 -4.19 17.46
CA MET A 475 -14.04 -5.44 16.74
C MET A 475 -15.37 -6.11 16.36
N THR A 476 -15.34 -6.90 15.29
CA THR A 476 -16.46 -7.80 14.94
C THR A 476 -16.53 -8.99 15.91
N GLY A 477 -17.72 -9.57 16.08
CA GLY A 477 -17.88 -10.82 16.86
C GLY A 477 -17.02 -12.00 16.39
N ALA A 478 -16.64 -12.05 15.10
CA ALA A 478 -15.72 -13.08 14.58
C ALA A 478 -14.31 -13.01 15.19
N VAL A 479 -13.86 -11.81 15.57
CA VAL A 479 -12.58 -11.65 16.28
C VAL A 479 -12.79 -12.00 17.75
N GLN A 480 -13.83 -11.44 18.37
CA GLN A 480 -14.12 -11.63 19.79
C GLN A 480 -14.29 -13.10 20.19
N SER A 481 -14.95 -13.92 19.35
CA SER A 481 -15.18 -15.33 19.62
C SER A 481 -13.90 -16.18 19.71
N GLU A 482 -12.77 -15.65 19.28
CA GLU A 482 -11.48 -16.36 19.23
C GLU A 482 -10.43 -15.78 20.21
N LEU A 483 -10.82 -14.85 21.08
CA LEU A 483 -9.91 -14.23 22.05
C LEU A 483 -9.74 -15.06 23.35
N GLY A 484 -10.70 -15.94 23.66
CA GLY A 484 -10.76 -16.64 24.93
C GLY A 484 -10.97 -15.70 26.12
N ASP A 485 -10.59 -16.14 27.32
CA ASP A 485 -10.81 -15.40 28.57
C ASP A 485 -9.69 -14.41 28.92
N HIS A 486 -8.77 -14.15 27.99
CA HIS A 486 -7.58 -13.30 28.21
C HIS A 486 -7.84 -11.81 28.03
N PHE A 487 -8.99 -11.43 27.45
CA PHE A 487 -9.30 -10.06 27.08
C PHE A 487 -10.63 -9.62 27.64
N GLU A 488 -10.65 -8.42 28.19
CA GLU A 488 -11.88 -7.77 28.57
C GLU A 488 -12.53 -7.13 27.33
N THR A 489 -13.76 -7.56 27.03
CA THR A 489 -14.55 -7.02 25.92
C THR A 489 -15.95 -6.62 26.35
N ILE A 490 -16.44 -5.51 25.81
CA ILE A 490 -17.80 -5.01 26.05
C ILE A 490 -18.64 -5.21 24.79
N ASP A 491 -19.75 -5.96 24.90
CA ASP A 491 -20.71 -6.12 23.80
C ASP A 491 -21.50 -4.84 23.56
N LEU A 492 -21.45 -4.34 22.32
CA LEU A 492 -22.17 -3.15 21.86
C LEU A 492 -23.46 -3.50 21.10
N GLY A 493 -23.78 -4.79 20.99
CA GLY A 493 -24.93 -5.30 20.27
C GLY A 493 -24.73 -5.32 18.75
N SER A 494 -25.84 -5.56 18.06
CA SER A 494 -25.87 -5.67 16.59
C SER A 494 -26.01 -4.31 15.93
N VAL A 495 -25.07 -3.97 15.06
CA VAL A 495 -25.03 -2.70 14.33
C VAL A 495 -25.10 -2.95 12.83
N GLN A 496 -25.98 -2.23 12.14
CA GLN A 496 -26.06 -2.24 10.68
C GLN A 496 -24.90 -1.41 10.10
N LEU A 497 -23.91 -2.08 9.51
CA LEU A 497 -22.82 -1.42 8.80
C LEU A 497 -23.23 -1.16 7.34
N LYS A 498 -22.79 -0.03 6.78
CA LYS A 498 -22.95 0.29 5.35
C LYS A 498 -22.40 -0.87 4.51
N GLY A 499 -23.14 -1.32 3.49
CA GLY A 499 -22.70 -2.38 2.58
C GLY A 499 -22.76 -3.81 3.12
N LYS A 500 -23.21 -4.02 4.36
CA LYS A 500 -23.45 -5.38 4.91
C LYS A 500 -24.92 -5.76 4.74
N ALA A 501 -25.18 -6.99 4.30
CA ALA A 501 -26.53 -7.52 4.17
C ALA A 501 -27.22 -7.75 5.52
N ALA A 502 -26.45 -8.14 6.54
CA ALA A 502 -26.95 -8.41 7.89
C ALA A 502 -26.21 -7.54 8.93
N PRO A 503 -26.90 -7.10 10.01
CA PRO A 503 -26.27 -6.45 11.15
C PRO A 503 -25.12 -7.29 11.71
N GLN A 504 -24.06 -6.62 12.15
CA GLN A 504 -22.87 -7.26 12.72
C GLN A 504 -22.84 -6.98 14.22
N ARG A 505 -22.62 -8.02 15.04
CA ARG A 505 -22.39 -7.83 16.48
C ARG A 505 -21.00 -7.25 16.71
N LEU A 506 -20.92 -6.15 17.44
CA LEU A 506 -19.69 -5.40 17.67
C LEU A 506 -19.30 -5.43 19.15
N PHE A 507 -18.00 -5.37 19.40
CA PHE A 507 -17.43 -5.36 20.75
C PHE A 507 -16.38 -4.25 20.85
N THR A 508 -16.23 -3.68 22.05
CA THR A 508 -15.05 -2.87 22.41
C THR A 508 -14.02 -3.77 23.08
N LEU A 509 -12.75 -3.69 22.66
CA LEU A 509 -11.63 -4.24 23.42
C LEU A 509 -11.16 -3.23 24.45
N VAL A 510 -11.25 -3.59 25.73
CA VAL A 510 -10.87 -2.69 26.84
C VAL A 510 -9.38 -2.88 27.17
N GLY A 511 -9.00 -4.12 27.42
CA GLY A 511 -7.66 -4.50 27.85
C GLY A 511 -7.56 -6.01 28.06
N HIS A 512 -6.61 -6.42 28.87
CA HIS A 512 -6.55 -7.79 29.38
C HIS A 512 -7.57 -7.97 30.49
N THR A 513 -8.09 -9.18 30.67
CA THR A 513 -8.79 -9.52 31.90
C THR A 513 -7.81 -9.37 33.08
N ASP A 514 -8.23 -8.63 34.11
CA ASP A 514 -7.49 -8.63 35.38
C ASP A 514 -7.50 -10.06 35.93
N ASN A 515 -6.40 -10.78 35.79
CA ASN A 515 -6.12 -11.91 36.65
C ASN A 515 -5.80 -11.37 38.05
N HIS A 516 -6.85 -10.98 38.78
CA HIS A 516 -6.80 -11.03 40.24
C HIS A 516 -6.93 -12.50 40.64
N ASP A 517 -5.79 -13.18 40.72
CA ASP A 517 -5.62 -14.32 41.62
C ASP A 517 -4.19 -14.36 42.17
N SER A 518 -4.10 -13.91 43.42
CA SER A 518 -3.72 -14.69 44.61
C SER A 518 -2.49 -15.60 44.55
#